data_AF-A0A3B0PET1-F1
#
_entry.id   AF-A0A3B0PET1-F1
#
_cell.length_a   1.000
_cell.length_b   1.000
_cell.length_c   1.000
_cell.angle_alpha   90.00
_cell.angle_beta   90.00
_cell.angle_gamma   90.00
#
_symmetry.space_group_name_H-M   'P 1'
#
loop_
_entity.id
_entity.type
_entity.pdbx_description
1 polymer ?
#
loop_
_entity_poly.entity_id
_entity_poly.type
_entity_poly.pdbx_seq_one_letter_code
_entity_poly.pdbx_strand_id
1 'polypeptide(L)' 'MGLIDKHQDFSQILAQMPDSIQKLTLFFEGKDTSSLIGLKDKKIQEIDLYNSSNTIADDW' A
#
# COMPACT_ATOMS: atom_id res chain seq x y z
N MET A 1 -3.20 0.67 -6.62
CA MET A 1 -2.30 1.84 -6.48
C MET A 1 -1.21 1.73 -7.52
N GLY A 2 -1.01 2.77 -8.32
CA GLY A 2 0.04 2.78 -9.34
C GLY A 2 -0.36 2.20 -10.70
N LEU A 3 -1.67 2.14 -11.03
CA LEU A 3 -2.15 1.61 -12.32
C LEU A 3 -1.75 2.50 -13.51
N ILE A 4 -1.94 3.80 -13.36
CA ILE A 4 -1.68 4.80 -14.41
C ILE A 4 -0.26 5.36 -14.25
N ASP A 5 0.13 5.65 -13.01
CA ASP A 5 1.46 6.16 -12.68
C ASP A 5 2.00 5.42 -11.46
N LYS A 6 3.05 4.63 -11.66
CA LYS A 6 3.71 3.85 -10.59
C LYS A 6 4.34 4.72 -9.50
N HIS A 7 4.59 6.01 -9.78
CA HIS A 7 5.13 6.98 -8.82
C HIS A 7 4.04 7.88 -8.22
N GLN A 8 2.77 7.57 -8.46
CA GLN A 8 1.67 8.28 -7.84
C GLN A 8 1.78 8.17 -6.32
N ASP A 9 1.92 9.32 -5.66
CA ASP A 9 2.06 9.39 -4.21
C ASP A 9 0.69 9.29 -3.51
N PHE A 10 0.44 8.17 -2.83
CA PHE A 10 -0.73 7.94 -1.98
C PHE A 10 -0.47 8.27 -0.51
N SER A 11 0.73 8.71 -0.13
CA SER A 11 1.12 8.93 1.28
C SER A 11 0.18 9.88 2.00
N GLN A 12 -0.26 10.95 1.32
CA GLN A 12 -1.19 11.93 1.89
C GLN A 12 -2.56 11.32 2.18
N ILE A 13 -3.07 10.44 1.30
CA ILE A 13 -4.35 9.75 1.50
C ILE A 13 -4.24 8.79 2.68
N LEU A 14 -3.15 8.02 2.74
CA LEU A 14 -2.89 7.05 3.80
C LEU A 14 -2.71 7.73 5.16
N ALA A 15 -2.10 8.92 5.20
CA ALA A 15 -1.91 9.70 6.43
C ALA A 15 -3.23 10.16 7.06
N GLN A 16 -4.27 10.39 6.24
CA GLN A 16 -5.60 10.79 6.71
C GLN A 16 -6.44 9.61 7.23
N MET A 17 -5.94 8.37 7.15
CA MET A 17 -6.64 7.23 7.74
C MET A 17 -6.71 7.35 9.28
N PRO A 18 -7.72 6.75 9.93
CA PRO A 18 -7.83 6.74 11.39
C PRO A 18 -6.58 6.14 12.05
N ASP A 19 -6.24 6.61 13.26
CA ASP A 19 -5.04 6.13 13.97
C ASP A 19 -5.10 4.67 14.41
N SER A 20 -6.29 4.06 14.43
CA SER A 20 -6.50 2.65 14.72
C SER A 20 -7.32 2.00 13.60
N ILE A 21 -6.74 1.00 12.95
CA ILE A 21 -7.30 0.31 11.79
C ILE A 21 -7.41 -1.18 12.13
N GLN A 22 -8.63 -1.71 12.13
CA GLN A 22 -8.87 -3.13 12.38
C GLN A 22 -8.31 -4.00 11.25
N LYS A 23 -8.53 -3.59 10.00
CA LYS A 23 -8.03 -4.29 8.83
C LYS A 23 -7.79 -3.29 7.70
N LEU A 24 -6.62 -3.40 7.06
CA LEU A 24 -6.25 -2.61 5.90
C LEU A 24 -5.92 -3.54 4.73
N THR A 25 -6.60 -3.35 3.60
CA THR A 25 -6.32 -4.10 2.38
C THR A 25 -5.86 -3.14 1.29
N LEU A 26 -4.65 -3.37 0.76
CA LEU A 26 -4.05 -2.55 -0.28
C LEU A 26 -3.78 -3.38 -1.53
N PHE A 27 -4.15 -2.83 -2.68
CA PHE A 27 -3.89 -3.42 -3.99
C PHE A 27 -2.87 -2.57 -4.73
N PHE A 28 -1.75 -3.17 -5.11
CA PHE A 28 -0.67 -2.56 -5.86
C PHE A 28 -0.65 -3.06 -7.30
N GLU A 29 -0.42 -2.13 -8.22
CA GLU A 29 -0.26 -2.44 -9.66
C GLU A 29 1.22 -2.35 -10.08
N GLY A 30 2.06 -1.72 -9.26
CA GLY A 30 3.50 -1.61 -9.45
C GLY A 30 4.28 -2.01 -8.19
N LYS A 31 5.61 -2.10 -8.31
CA LYS A 31 6.53 -2.43 -7.20
C LYS A 31 6.84 -1.24 -6.27
N ASP A 32 6.41 -0.03 -6.62
CA ASP A 32 6.64 1.16 -5.80
C ASP A 32 5.70 1.15 -4.59
N THR A 33 6.29 1.01 -3.40
CA THR A 33 5.59 0.98 -2.11
C THR A 33 5.88 2.21 -1.26
N SER A 34 6.56 3.23 -1.81
CA SER A 34 6.99 4.44 -1.09
C SER A 34 5.85 5.13 -0.35
N SER A 35 4.64 5.11 -0.93
CA SER A 35 3.43 5.68 -0.35
C SER A 35 3.05 5.09 1.03
N LEU A 36 3.48 3.86 1.35
CA LEU A 36 3.20 3.23 2.65
C LEU A 36 3.74 4.03 3.83
N ILE A 37 4.68 4.97 3.62
CA ILE A 37 5.12 5.92 4.64
C ILE A 37 3.96 6.72 5.25
N GLY A 38 2.86 6.93 4.52
CA GLY A 38 1.67 7.60 5.04
C GLY A 38 0.97 6.82 6.15
N LEU A 39 1.22 5.52 6.29
CA LEU A 39 0.69 4.69 7.37
C LEU A 39 1.58 4.68 8.61
N LYS A 40 2.66 5.47 8.61
CA LYS A 40 3.54 5.59 9.76
C LYS A 40 2.73 6.01 10.99
N ASP A 41 3.03 5.37 12.12
CA ASP A 41 2.39 5.58 13.43
C ASP A 41 0.91 5.14 13.52
N LYS A 42 0.31 4.61 12.45
CA LYS A 42 -1.02 4.00 12.49
C LYS A 42 -0.97 2.62 13.18
N LYS A 43 -1.93 2.36 14.07
CA LYS A 43 -2.10 1.05 14.74
C LYS A 43 -2.95 0.14 13.86
N ILE A 44 -2.32 -0.79 13.16
CA ILE A 44 -2.98 -1.70 12.23
C ILE A 44 -3.00 -3.11 12.84
N GLN A 45 -4.18 -3.71 13.00
CA GLN A 45 -4.27 -5.08 13.54
C GLN A 45 -4.04 -6.14 12.45
N GLU A 46 -4.53 -5.91 11.23
CA GLU A 46 -4.37 -6.81 10.10
C GLU A 46 -4.09 -6.00 8.82
N ILE A 47 -3.10 -6.45 8.04
CA ILE A 47 -2.75 -5.85 6.75
C ILE A 47 -2.65 -6.91 5.66
N ASP A 48 -3.41 -6.70 4.58
CA ASP A 48 -3.33 -7.50 3.37
C ASP A 48 -2.73 -6.66 2.24
N LEU A 49 -1.66 -7.17 1.63
CA LEU A 49 -1.03 -6.56 0.47
C LEU A 49 -1.19 -7.48 -0.73
N TYR A 50 -1.90 -7.02 -1.75
CA TYR A 50 -2.07 -7.73 -3.01
C TYR A 50 -1.35 -6.97 -4.12
N ASN A 51 -0.74 -7.70 -5.05
CA ASN A 51 -0.27 -7.14 -6.31
C ASN A 51 -0.98 -7.80 -7.50
N SER A 52 -1.15 -7.05 -8.58
CA SER A 52 -1.71 -7.57 -9.83
C SER A 52 -0.67 -8.24 -10.73
N SER A 53 0.62 -8.12 -10.41
CA SER A 53 1.68 -8.77 -11.16
C SER A 53 1.62 -10.27 -10.95
N ASN A 54 1.42 -11.03 -12.03
CA ASN A 54 1.54 -12.49 -12.07
C ASN A 54 2.74 -12.96 -11.24
N THR A 55 2.46 -13.84 -10.29
CA THR A 55 3.31 -14.36 -9.20
C THR A 55 4.47 -15.24 -9.66
N ILE A 56 5.17 -14.89 -10.74
CA ILE A 56 6.43 -15.54 -11.16
C ILE A 56 7.46 -14.47 -11.55
N ALA A 57 7.71 -13.52 -10.66
CA ALA A 57 8.96 -12.77 -10.68
C ALA A 57 9.69 -13.13 -9.39
N ASP A 58 10.80 -13.87 -9.51
CA ASP A 58 11.61 -14.44 -8.42
C ASP A 58 12.16 -13.43 -7.38
N ASP A 59 11.91 -12.13 -7.58
CA ASP A 59 12.49 -11.03 -6.81
C ASP A 59 11.45 -10.22 -6.02
N TRP A 60 10.56 -10.90 -5.29
CA TRP A 60 9.85 -10.31 -4.16
C TRP A 60 10.63 -10.57 -2.87
#